data_AF-A0A931JZ59-F1
#
_entry.id   AF-A0A931JZ59-F1
#
_cell.length_a   1.000
_cell.length_b   1.000
_cell.length_c   1.000
_cell.angle_alpha   90.00
_cell.angle_beta   90.00
_cell.angle_gamma   90.00
#
_symmetry.space_group_name_H-M   'P 1'
#
loop_
_entity.id
_entity.type
_entity.pdbx_description
1 polymer ?
#
loop_
_entity_poly.entity_id
_entity_poly.type
_entity_poly.pdbx_seq_one_letter_code
_entity_poly.pdbx_strand_id
1 'polypeptide(L)'
;MKKVIVSMLAVAGMAMAANAADTTLRYEVSADGGATWSSSVNALPGTHIQVRARVAYSGTAQVFGLSQLVFQPIVSNWADTLDNTGPLSNQIGPTGGSRTTPLGTVDDASGAFGRITPFGANAITTTAYIRGFVGTGANAGMLRIAQAFVTNWIGTGTNANNATGAAGVSVAQIAPGTRLPTDPAYSDSNDVVVFKFGFTLNADSTARTLGIDTPVAGLGKETSSTTGHLGELYASWFTSSQAAQGTRFYGSVGTEAASVNVVPAPGALALVGLGGLVATRRRR
;
A
#
# COMPACT_ATOMS: atom_id res chain seq x y z
N MET A 1 2.18 11.64 45.18
CA MET A 1 1.10 11.14 44.29
C MET A 1 1.35 11.67 42.88
N LYS A 2 2.01 10.90 42.01
CA LYS A 2 2.29 11.31 40.62
C LYS A 2 1.14 10.81 39.74
N LYS A 3 0.42 11.74 39.12
CA LYS A 3 -0.68 11.46 38.21
C LYS A 3 -0.12 10.87 36.92
N VAL A 4 -0.42 9.60 36.64
CA VAL A 4 -0.19 9.00 35.33
C VAL A 4 -1.37 9.44 34.46
N ILE A 5 -1.15 10.44 33.63
CA ILE A 5 -2.10 10.89 32.62
C ILE A 5 -1.99 9.89 31.48
N VAL A 6 -3.02 9.06 31.32
CA VAL A 6 -3.21 8.22 30.14
C VAL A 6 -3.48 9.16 28.97
N SER A 7 -2.44 9.45 28.19
CA SER A 7 -2.57 10.18 26.93
C SER A 7 -3.24 9.26 25.93
N MET A 8 -4.56 9.39 25.78
CA MET A 8 -5.26 8.99 24.55
C MET A 8 -4.63 9.79 23.41
N LEU A 9 -3.73 9.14 22.67
CA LEU A 9 -3.21 9.67 21.42
C LEU A 9 -4.39 9.73 20.46
N ALA A 10 -4.93 10.94 20.25
CA ALA A 10 -5.92 11.17 19.23
C ALA A 10 -5.27 10.82 17.88
N VAL A 11 -5.63 9.67 17.33
CA VAL A 11 -5.42 9.37 15.92
C VAL A 11 -6.25 10.40 15.19
N ALA A 12 -5.61 11.50 14.78
CA ALA A 12 -6.18 12.42 13.82
C ALA A 12 -6.27 11.64 12.50
N GLY A 13 -7.36 10.88 12.37
CA GLY A 13 -7.75 10.31 11.10
C GLY A 13 -7.85 11.48 10.13
N MET A 14 -7.02 11.45 9.10
CA MET A 14 -7.13 12.35 7.97
C MET A 14 -8.44 12.00 7.26
N ALA A 15 -9.57 12.47 7.79
CA ALA A 15 -10.84 12.46 7.09
C ALA A 15 -10.72 13.52 5.99
N MET A 16 -10.14 13.13 4.87
CA MET A 16 -10.29 13.90 3.65
C MET A 16 -11.78 13.97 3.34
N ALA A 17 -12.29 15.18 3.10
CA ALA A 17 -13.65 15.37 2.63
C ALA A 17 -13.91 14.45 1.44
N ALA A 18 -14.89 13.55 1.58
CA ALA A 18 -15.31 12.65 0.52
C ALA A 18 -15.99 13.47 -0.59
N ASN A 19 -15.18 14.08 -1.46
CA ASN A 19 -15.63 14.24 -2.84
C ASN A 19 -15.87 12.82 -3.33
N ALA A 20 -17.08 12.54 -3.83
CA ALA A 20 -17.44 11.21 -4.29
C ALA A 20 -16.47 10.78 -5.40
N ALA A 21 -15.46 10.00 -5.04
CA ALA A 21 -14.46 9.53 -5.96
C ALA A 21 -15.03 8.35 -6.74
N ASP A 22 -14.82 8.32 -8.05
CA ASP A 22 -15.30 7.21 -8.88
C ASP A 22 -14.55 5.92 -8.59
N THR A 23 -13.29 6.05 -8.17
CA THR A 23 -12.39 4.95 -7.84
C THR A 23 -11.92 5.04 -6.40
N THR A 24 -11.92 3.92 -5.68
CA THR A 24 -11.39 3.80 -4.33
C THR A 24 -10.14 2.93 -4.34
N LEU A 25 -9.03 3.45 -3.83
CA LEU A 25 -7.84 2.70 -3.44
C LEU A 25 -7.93 2.36 -1.95
N ARG A 26 -8.31 1.12 -1.64
CA ARG A 26 -8.48 0.62 -0.28
C ARG A 26 -7.30 -0.24 0.16
N TYR A 27 -6.86 -0.04 1.39
CA TYR A 27 -5.93 -0.94 2.05
C TYR A 27 -6.66 -1.95 2.93
N GLU A 28 -6.16 -3.17 2.91
CA GLU A 28 -6.58 -4.23 3.81
C GLU A 28 -5.33 -4.88 4.41
N VAL A 29 -5.42 -5.26 5.69
CA VAL A 29 -4.35 -5.86 6.47
C VAL A 29 -4.77 -7.24 6.97
N SER A 30 -3.78 -8.12 7.12
CA SER A 30 -3.92 -9.47 7.64
C SER A 30 -2.79 -9.76 8.62
N ALA A 31 -3.13 -10.42 9.74
CA ALA A 31 -2.20 -10.88 10.76
C ALA A 31 -2.14 -12.42 10.87
N ASP A 32 -2.84 -13.13 9.98
CA ASP A 32 -3.01 -14.58 10.00
C ASP A 32 -2.52 -15.24 8.71
N GLY A 33 -1.50 -14.64 8.09
CA GLY A 33 -0.94 -15.17 6.84
C GLY A 33 -1.90 -15.03 5.66
N GLY A 34 -2.69 -13.96 5.60
CA GLY A 34 -3.58 -13.67 4.47
C GLY A 34 -4.86 -14.50 4.43
N ALA A 35 -5.20 -15.22 5.51
CA ALA A 35 -6.43 -16.00 5.59
C ALA A 35 -7.65 -15.08 5.78
N THR A 36 -7.53 -14.05 6.62
CA THR A 36 -8.53 -13.00 6.79
C THR A 36 -7.96 -11.62 6.49
N TRP A 37 -8.81 -10.72 5.99
CA TRP A 37 -8.46 -9.37 5.58
C TRP A 37 -9.45 -8.37 6.19
N SER A 38 -8.94 -7.30 6.77
CA SER A 38 -9.73 -6.26 7.45
C SER A 38 -9.11 -4.88 7.23
N SER A 39 -9.86 -3.81 7.48
CA SER A 39 -9.31 -2.44 7.57
C SER A 39 -8.56 -2.19 8.88
N SER A 40 -8.73 -3.07 9.88
CA SER A 40 -7.98 -3.00 11.14
C SER A 40 -7.75 -4.39 11.73
N VAL A 41 -6.55 -4.63 12.25
CA VAL A 41 -6.20 -5.85 13.01
C VAL A 41 -5.46 -5.49 14.29
N ASN A 42 -5.66 -6.30 15.33
CA ASN A 42 -4.80 -6.31 16.51
C ASN A 42 -3.72 -7.37 16.30
N ALA A 43 -2.47 -7.02 16.60
CA ALA A 43 -1.34 -7.91 16.41
C ALA A 43 -0.37 -7.84 17.61
N LEU A 44 0.30 -8.95 17.88
CA LEU A 44 1.34 -9.02 18.90
C LEU A 44 2.69 -8.58 18.30
N PRO A 45 3.64 -8.09 19.12
CA PRO A 45 5.03 -7.91 18.69
C PRO A 45 5.58 -9.20 18.04
N GLY A 46 6.35 -9.07 16.97
CA GLY A 46 6.85 -10.21 16.19
C GLY A 46 5.84 -10.81 15.20
N THR A 47 4.57 -10.37 15.19
CA THR A 47 3.58 -10.87 14.22
C THR A 47 3.98 -10.42 12.81
N HIS A 48 3.86 -11.34 11.86
CA HIS A 48 3.99 -11.08 10.45
C HIS A 48 2.69 -10.48 9.90
N ILE A 49 2.77 -9.29 9.32
CA ILE A 49 1.65 -8.56 8.76
C ILE A 49 1.73 -8.61 7.23
N GLN A 50 0.61 -8.94 6.59
CA GLN A 50 0.44 -8.74 5.16
C GLN A 50 -0.50 -7.57 4.91
N VAL A 51 -0.15 -6.76 3.91
CA VAL A 51 -0.95 -5.64 3.44
C VAL A 51 -1.25 -5.85 1.96
N ARG A 52 -2.50 -5.57 1.56
CA ARG A 52 -2.88 -5.52 0.15
C ARG A 52 -3.56 -4.20 -0.18
N ALA A 53 -3.28 -3.70 -1.39
CA ALA A 53 -3.97 -2.58 -2.00
C ALA A 53 -5.00 -3.13 -2.98
N ARG A 54 -6.26 -2.72 -2.79
CA ARG A 54 -7.42 -3.09 -3.59
C ARG A 54 -7.98 -1.85 -4.26
N VAL A 55 -8.30 -1.96 -5.54
CA VAL A 55 -8.85 -0.86 -6.33
C VAL A 55 -10.26 -1.24 -6.75
N ALA A 56 -11.21 -0.39 -6.40
CA ALA A 56 -12.62 -0.59 -6.69
C ALA A 56 -13.19 0.59 -7.50
N TYR A 57 -13.94 0.32 -8.57
CA TYR A 57 -14.74 1.32 -9.26
C TYR A 57 -16.16 1.35 -8.70
N SER A 58 -16.66 2.55 -8.38
CA SER A 58 -18.01 2.80 -7.88
C SER A 58 -18.73 3.94 -8.60
N GLY A 59 -18.12 4.51 -9.64
CA GLY A 59 -18.73 5.53 -10.48
C GLY A 59 -19.86 4.99 -11.38
N THR A 60 -20.45 5.88 -12.18
CA THR A 60 -21.61 5.56 -13.03
C THR A 60 -21.26 5.24 -14.48
N ALA A 61 -20.01 5.45 -14.91
CA ALA A 61 -19.58 5.15 -16.27
C ALA A 61 -19.43 3.64 -16.47
N GLN A 62 -19.66 3.18 -17.70
CA GLN A 62 -19.39 1.79 -18.05
C GLN A 62 -17.88 1.55 -18.14
N VAL A 63 -17.37 0.71 -17.25
CA VAL A 63 -15.98 0.24 -17.23
C VAL A 63 -15.95 -1.27 -17.48
N PHE A 64 -14.85 -1.72 -18.07
CA PHE A 64 -14.55 -3.12 -18.40
C PHE A 64 -13.41 -3.70 -17.55
N GLY A 65 -12.65 -2.87 -16.85
CA GLY A 65 -11.58 -3.31 -15.95
C GLY A 65 -10.51 -2.25 -15.76
N LEU A 66 -9.77 -2.35 -14.65
CA LEU A 66 -8.76 -1.36 -14.28
C LEU A 66 -7.64 -1.32 -15.32
N SER A 67 -7.40 -0.20 -15.97
CA SER A 67 -6.31 -0.08 -16.94
C SER A 67 -4.97 0.22 -16.26
N GLN A 68 -4.89 1.33 -15.51
CA GLN A 68 -3.66 1.71 -14.82
C GLN A 68 -3.92 2.57 -13.58
N LEU A 69 -3.02 2.47 -12.61
CA LEU A 69 -2.92 3.36 -11.44
C LEU A 69 -1.45 3.46 -11.01
N VAL A 70 -1.04 4.61 -10.50
CA VAL A 70 0.25 4.78 -9.83
C VAL A 70 0.01 5.37 -8.45
N PHE A 71 0.61 4.78 -7.41
CA PHE A 71 0.41 5.23 -6.03
C PHE A 71 1.62 4.93 -5.14
N GLN A 72 1.74 5.64 -4.01
CA GLN A 72 2.82 5.48 -3.04
C GLN A 72 2.25 5.14 -1.65
N PRO A 73 2.20 3.85 -1.29
CA PRO A 73 1.84 3.45 0.05
C PRO A 73 2.79 4.04 1.08
N ILE A 74 2.25 4.46 2.21
CA ILE A 74 3.00 4.79 3.41
C ILE A 74 2.55 3.93 4.59
N VAL A 75 3.44 3.77 5.56
CA VAL A 75 3.12 3.25 6.90
C VAL A 75 3.61 4.28 7.92
N SER A 76 2.69 4.84 8.71
CA SER A 76 3.04 5.76 9.81
C SER A 76 3.42 4.99 11.07
N ASN A 77 4.12 5.67 12.00
CA ASN A 77 4.64 5.08 13.24
C ASN A 77 5.51 3.83 13.00
N TRP A 78 6.27 3.86 11.90
CA TRP A 78 7.15 2.79 11.47
C TRP A 78 8.36 2.65 12.39
N ALA A 79 8.54 1.46 12.95
CA ALA A 79 9.75 1.05 13.67
C ALA A 79 10.10 -0.43 13.39
N ASP A 80 9.65 -0.94 12.23
CA ASP A 80 9.57 -2.36 11.92
C ASP A 80 10.51 -2.79 10.79
N THR A 81 10.51 -4.08 10.50
CA THR A 81 11.31 -4.66 9.41
C THR A 81 10.41 -5.03 8.25
N LEU A 82 10.65 -4.41 7.10
CA LEU A 82 9.94 -4.70 5.86
C LEU A 82 10.42 -6.03 5.27
N ASP A 83 9.50 -6.82 4.71
CA ASP A 83 9.89 -8.04 4.01
C ASP A 83 10.46 -7.71 2.64
N ASN A 84 11.65 -8.23 2.39
CA ASN A 84 12.35 -8.06 1.14
C ASN A 84 12.28 -9.37 0.37
N THR A 85 11.33 -9.46 -0.56
CA THR A 85 11.07 -10.69 -1.34
C THR A 85 11.62 -10.64 -2.76
N GLY A 86 12.22 -9.52 -3.17
CA GLY A 86 12.85 -9.41 -4.48
C GLY A 86 14.27 -9.99 -4.52
N PRO A 87 14.81 -10.21 -5.73
CA PRO A 87 16.19 -10.68 -5.93
C PRO A 87 17.26 -9.71 -5.41
N LEU A 88 16.92 -8.42 -5.25
CA LEU A 88 17.80 -7.41 -4.68
C LEU A 88 17.48 -7.19 -3.19
N SER A 89 18.51 -6.81 -2.42
CA SER A 89 18.29 -6.41 -1.03
C SER A 89 17.34 -5.20 -0.96
N ASN A 90 16.35 -5.26 -0.07
CA ASN A 90 15.32 -4.24 0.09
C ASN A 90 14.25 -4.15 -1.01
N GLN A 91 14.19 -5.10 -1.94
CA GLN A 91 13.20 -5.11 -3.00
C GLN A 91 11.90 -5.80 -2.58
N ILE A 92 10.76 -5.22 -2.97
CA ILE A 92 9.42 -5.81 -2.81
C ILE A 92 8.98 -6.42 -4.14
N GLY A 93 8.95 -7.75 -4.19
CA GLY A 93 8.54 -8.50 -5.38
C GLY A 93 9.54 -8.46 -6.55
N PRO A 94 9.20 -9.06 -7.69
CA PRO A 94 10.12 -9.20 -8.82
C PRO A 94 10.26 -7.92 -9.66
N THR A 95 11.33 -7.84 -10.46
CA THR A 95 11.46 -6.87 -11.56
C THR A 95 10.84 -7.42 -12.85
N GLY A 96 10.63 -6.57 -13.84
CA GLY A 96 10.05 -6.93 -15.13
C GLY A 96 8.62 -6.43 -15.29
N GLY A 97 7.90 -6.97 -16.26
CA GLY A 97 6.46 -6.81 -16.46
C GLY A 97 5.81 -8.12 -16.86
N SER A 98 4.55 -8.07 -17.30
CA SER A 98 3.75 -9.25 -17.64
C SER A 98 4.22 -10.03 -18.87
N ARG A 99 5.15 -9.46 -19.66
CA ARG A 99 5.72 -10.07 -20.88
C ARG A 99 7.24 -10.23 -20.84
N THR A 100 7.87 -10.03 -19.69
CA THR A 100 9.33 -10.10 -19.58
C THR A 100 9.79 -11.35 -18.85
N THR A 101 11.08 -11.66 -18.98
CA THR A 101 11.77 -12.64 -18.17
C THR A 101 12.86 -11.92 -17.38
N PRO A 102 12.82 -11.88 -16.04
CA PRO A 102 11.78 -12.45 -15.17
C PRO A 102 10.43 -11.73 -15.28
N LEU A 103 9.36 -12.40 -14.85
CA LEU A 103 8.02 -11.81 -14.76
C LEU A 103 7.99 -10.76 -13.64
N GLY A 104 7.38 -9.61 -13.92
CA GLY A 104 7.27 -8.49 -12.97
C GLY A 104 6.04 -8.51 -12.06
N THR A 105 5.35 -9.64 -11.95
CA THR A 105 4.16 -9.83 -11.12
C THR A 105 4.25 -11.09 -10.29
N VAL A 106 3.39 -11.18 -9.29
CA VAL A 106 3.17 -12.37 -8.46
C VAL A 106 1.69 -12.72 -8.43
N ASP A 107 1.35 -13.96 -8.09
CA ASP A 107 -0.04 -14.36 -7.89
C ASP A 107 -0.61 -13.74 -6.62
N ASP A 108 -1.94 -13.58 -6.56
CA ASP A 108 -2.64 -13.18 -5.32
C ASP A 108 -2.69 -14.35 -4.33
N ALA A 109 -1.53 -14.67 -3.75
CA ALA A 109 -1.35 -15.73 -2.80
C ALA A 109 -0.73 -15.21 -1.49
N SER A 110 -0.88 -15.95 -0.40
CA SER A 110 -0.22 -15.61 0.86
C SER A 110 1.30 -15.62 0.71
N GLY A 111 1.98 -14.64 1.29
CA GLY A 111 3.44 -14.51 1.23
C GLY A 111 3.99 -14.04 -0.12
N ALA A 112 3.14 -13.91 -1.15
CA ALA A 112 3.50 -13.29 -2.41
C ALA A 112 3.37 -11.76 -2.29
N PHE A 113 4.48 -11.05 -2.48
CA PHE A 113 4.55 -9.58 -2.41
C PHE A 113 5.07 -9.00 -3.71
N GLY A 114 4.58 -7.82 -4.06
CA GLY A 114 4.80 -7.18 -5.35
C GLY A 114 3.48 -6.83 -6.03
N ARG A 115 3.55 -6.56 -7.33
CA ARG A 115 2.38 -6.29 -8.16
C ARG A 115 1.65 -7.59 -8.47
N ILE A 116 0.33 -7.59 -8.33
CA ILE A 116 -0.49 -8.79 -8.51
C ILE A 116 -0.80 -8.99 -9.99
N THR A 117 -0.64 -10.21 -10.49
CA THR A 117 -1.03 -10.58 -11.86
C THR A 117 -2.53 -10.30 -12.09
N PRO A 118 -2.95 -9.62 -13.18
CA PRO A 118 -2.20 -9.22 -14.38
C PRO A 118 -1.62 -7.80 -14.35
N PHE A 119 -1.61 -7.12 -13.20
CA PHE A 119 -1.31 -5.69 -13.06
C PHE A 119 0.18 -5.31 -13.07
N GLY A 120 0.96 -5.90 -13.98
CA GLY A 120 2.36 -5.54 -14.22
C GLY A 120 2.72 -5.34 -15.68
N ALA A 121 1.79 -4.88 -16.52
CA ALA A 121 2.03 -4.66 -17.95
C ALA A 121 3.26 -3.78 -18.21
N ASN A 122 3.44 -2.72 -17.41
CA ASN A 122 4.62 -1.87 -17.48
C ASN A 122 5.82 -2.56 -16.82
N ALA A 123 6.89 -2.78 -17.58
CA ALA A 123 8.08 -3.39 -17.03
C ALA A 123 8.81 -2.44 -16.06
N ILE A 124 9.18 -2.95 -14.89
CA ILE A 124 10.04 -2.27 -13.93
C ILE A 124 11.46 -2.81 -14.10
N THR A 125 12.44 -1.92 -14.27
CA THR A 125 13.84 -2.31 -14.48
C THR A 125 14.56 -2.61 -13.17
N THR A 126 15.79 -3.10 -13.25
CA THR A 126 16.71 -3.26 -12.10
C THR A 126 17.16 -1.93 -11.49
N THR A 127 16.91 -0.80 -12.14
CA THR A 127 17.15 0.55 -11.60
C THR A 127 15.90 1.20 -11.03
N ALA A 128 14.71 0.68 -11.36
CA ALA A 128 13.42 1.22 -10.97
C ALA A 128 12.62 0.28 -10.04
N TYR A 129 13.25 -0.77 -9.51
CA TYR A 129 12.59 -1.76 -8.65
C TYR A 129 11.84 -1.12 -7.47
N ILE A 130 10.78 -1.79 -7.01
CA ILE A 130 9.97 -1.31 -5.90
C ILE A 130 10.69 -1.64 -4.60
N ARG A 131 10.79 -0.66 -3.68
CA ARG A 131 11.41 -0.84 -2.36
C ARG A 131 10.76 0.01 -1.29
N GLY A 132 11.05 -0.33 -0.04
CA GLY A 132 10.80 0.52 1.11
C GLY A 132 11.84 1.62 1.29
N PHE A 133 11.38 2.80 1.70
CA PHE A 133 12.16 3.96 2.11
C PHE A 133 11.73 4.35 3.52
N VAL A 134 12.62 4.19 4.49
CA VAL A 134 12.39 4.68 5.86
C VAL A 134 12.70 6.18 5.89
N GLY A 135 11.73 6.97 6.29
CA GLY A 135 11.84 8.42 6.37
C GLY A 135 12.81 8.84 7.47
N THR A 136 13.48 9.98 7.23
CA THR A 136 14.40 10.64 8.17
C THR A 136 13.94 12.08 8.39
N GLY A 137 14.50 12.77 9.40
CA GLY A 137 14.17 14.16 9.70
C GLY A 137 12.68 14.36 9.98
N ALA A 138 12.03 15.24 9.20
CA ALA A 138 10.59 15.54 9.33
C ALA A 138 9.68 14.34 9.04
N ASN A 139 10.18 13.29 8.37
CA ASN A 139 9.45 12.07 8.05
C ASN A 139 9.92 10.86 8.88
N ALA A 140 10.66 11.09 9.97
CA ALA A 140 11.10 10.02 10.86
C ALA A 140 9.89 9.23 11.39
N GLY A 141 10.00 7.89 11.41
CA GLY A 141 8.89 7.01 11.79
C GLY A 141 7.86 6.81 10.68
N MET A 142 8.20 7.05 9.42
CA MET A 142 7.37 6.67 8.27
C MET A 142 8.12 5.68 7.37
N LEU A 143 7.42 4.68 6.86
CA LEU A 143 7.84 3.91 5.69
C LEU A 143 7.09 4.43 4.47
N ARG A 144 7.76 4.48 3.33
CA ARG A 144 7.13 4.68 2.02
C ARG A 144 7.56 3.59 1.07
N ILE A 145 6.64 3.15 0.20
CA ILE A 145 6.92 2.22 -0.89
C ILE A 145 6.88 2.96 -2.21
N ALA A 146 7.99 2.93 -2.96
CA ALA A 146 8.14 3.61 -4.25
C ALA A 146 9.22 2.93 -5.11
N GLN A 147 9.45 3.43 -6.32
CA GLN A 147 10.53 2.97 -7.18
C GLN A 147 11.90 3.44 -6.68
N ALA A 148 12.94 2.64 -6.89
CA ALA A 148 14.26 2.80 -6.29
C ALA A 148 15.00 4.10 -6.68
N PHE A 149 14.72 4.67 -7.86
CA PHE A 149 15.37 5.91 -8.32
C PHE A 149 14.87 7.17 -7.58
N VAL A 150 13.82 7.06 -6.77
CA VAL A 150 13.20 8.20 -6.08
C VAL A 150 13.93 8.48 -4.78
N THR A 151 14.44 9.69 -4.63
CA THR A 151 15.15 10.11 -3.41
C THR A 151 14.33 11.05 -2.55
N ASN A 152 13.49 11.89 -3.15
CA ASN A 152 12.66 12.85 -2.42
C ASN A 152 11.43 12.19 -1.82
N TRP A 153 10.90 12.76 -0.73
CA TRP A 153 9.65 12.32 -0.10
C TRP A 153 8.41 12.70 -0.92
N ILE A 154 7.24 12.19 -0.55
CA ILE A 154 5.96 12.46 -1.24
C ILE A 154 5.68 13.97 -1.28
N GLY A 155 5.39 14.48 -2.48
CA GLY A 155 5.03 15.88 -2.71
C GLY A 155 6.20 16.86 -2.71
N THR A 156 7.44 16.40 -2.63
CA THR A 156 8.64 17.25 -2.72
C THR A 156 9.43 16.96 -3.99
N GLY A 157 10.28 17.90 -4.41
CA GLY A 157 11.17 17.71 -5.56
C GLY A 157 10.61 18.15 -6.91
N THR A 158 10.98 17.40 -7.95
CA THR A 158 10.57 17.64 -9.36
C THR A 158 9.57 16.57 -9.80
N ASN A 159 8.97 16.72 -10.98
CA ASN A 159 8.04 15.73 -11.53
C ASN A 159 8.66 14.33 -11.65
N ALA A 160 9.95 14.25 -12.01
CA ALA A 160 10.69 12.98 -12.09
C ALA A 160 11.12 12.46 -10.71
N ASN A 161 11.16 13.33 -9.69
CA ASN A 161 11.58 13.00 -8.34
C ASN A 161 10.54 13.47 -7.32
N ASN A 162 9.35 12.88 -7.47
CA ASN A 162 8.30 12.78 -6.46
C ASN A 162 7.34 13.93 -6.20
N ALA A 163 7.29 14.94 -7.07
CA ALA A 163 6.29 16.02 -6.96
C ALA A 163 4.87 15.58 -7.40
N THR A 164 4.74 14.57 -8.26
CA THR A 164 3.47 14.19 -8.91
C THR A 164 2.97 12.78 -8.58
N GLY A 165 3.60 12.10 -7.62
CA GLY A 165 3.30 10.69 -7.30
C GLY A 165 3.78 9.67 -8.36
N ALA A 166 4.25 10.12 -9.53
CA ALA A 166 4.54 9.30 -10.72
C ALA A 166 5.58 8.18 -10.52
N ALA A 167 6.39 8.27 -9.46
CA ALA A 167 7.43 7.31 -9.18
C ALA A 167 7.04 6.27 -8.11
N GLY A 168 5.74 6.12 -7.89
CA GLY A 168 5.17 5.09 -7.03
C GLY A 168 5.12 3.70 -7.65
N VAL A 169 4.35 2.82 -7.02
CA VAL A 169 4.01 1.50 -7.53
C VAL A 169 3.14 1.68 -8.78
N SER A 170 3.69 1.36 -9.95
CA SER A 170 2.93 1.37 -11.21
C SER A 170 2.24 0.03 -11.43
N VAL A 171 0.91 0.04 -11.32
CA VAL A 171 0.05 -1.10 -11.64
C VAL A 171 -0.67 -0.82 -12.95
N ALA A 172 -0.60 -1.76 -13.88
CA ALA A 172 -1.25 -1.65 -15.18
C ALA A 172 -1.51 -3.04 -15.74
N GLN A 173 -2.63 -3.26 -16.41
CA GLN A 173 -2.85 -4.50 -17.16
C GLN A 173 -2.82 -4.24 -18.68
N ILE A 174 -2.52 -5.29 -19.43
CA ILE A 174 -2.45 -5.21 -20.90
C ILE A 174 -3.86 -4.97 -21.44
N ALA A 175 -3.98 -4.04 -22.39
CA ALA A 175 -5.27 -3.72 -23.01
C ALA A 175 -5.87 -4.96 -23.69
N PRO A 176 -7.17 -5.23 -23.51
CA PRO A 176 -7.79 -6.49 -23.88
C PRO A 176 -7.66 -6.80 -25.38
N GLY A 177 -7.80 -5.79 -26.24
CA GLY A 177 -7.65 -5.91 -27.70
C GLY A 177 -6.21 -6.13 -28.20
N THR A 178 -5.21 -6.05 -27.32
CA THR A 178 -3.77 -6.19 -27.67
C THR A 178 -3.10 -7.39 -27.01
N ARG A 179 -3.90 -8.25 -26.34
CA ARG A 179 -3.38 -9.42 -25.63
C ARG A 179 -2.90 -10.50 -26.60
N LEU A 180 -1.80 -11.13 -26.24
CA LEU A 180 -1.26 -12.33 -26.86
C LEU A 180 -1.78 -13.56 -26.09
N PRO A 181 -1.82 -14.75 -26.73
CA PRO A 181 -2.22 -15.99 -26.04
C PRO A 181 -1.34 -16.34 -24.82
N THR A 182 -0.10 -15.85 -24.78
CA THR A 182 0.85 -16.06 -23.67
C THR A 182 0.69 -15.04 -22.55
N ASP A 183 -0.13 -14.00 -22.72
CA ASP A 183 -0.31 -12.99 -21.68
C ASP A 183 -1.14 -13.54 -20.51
N PRO A 184 -0.88 -13.06 -19.28
CA PRO A 184 -1.76 -13.34 -18.15
C PRO A 184 -3.24 -13.03 -18.46
N ALA A 185 -4.15 -13.77 -17.82
CA ALA A 185 -5.58 -13.56 -17.95
C ALA A 185 -5.96 -12.10 -17.66
N TYR A 186 -6.80 -11.51 -18.51
CA TYR A 186 -7.32 -10.17 -18.28
C TYR A 186 -8.26 -10.18 -17.08
N SER A 187 -8.21 -9.13 -16.25
CA SER A 187 -9.15 -8.95 -15.14
C SER A 187 -10.22 -7.94 -15.53
N ASP A 188 -11.44 -8.43 -15.74
CA ASP A 188 -12.64 -7.62 -15.99
C ASP A 188 -13.39 -7.22 -14.72
N SER A 189 -12.90 -7.64 -13.56
CA SER A 189 -13.43 -7.21 -12.27
C SER A 189 -13.22 -5.71 -12.04
N ASN A 190 -14.24 -5.10 -11.46
CA ASN A 190 -14.21 -3.71 -10.98
C ASN A 190 -13.69 -3.59 -9.55
N ASP A 191 -13.40 -4.70 -8.87
CA ASP A 191 -12.80 -4.76 -7.54
C ASP A 191 -11.64 -5.76 -7.58
N VAL A 192 -10.41 -5.25 -7.54
CA VAL A 192 -9.19 -6.02 -7.83
C VAL A 192 -8.09 -5.73 -6.84
N VAL A 193 -7.34 -6.77 -6.45
CA VAL A 193 -6.09 -6.60 -5.68
C VAL A 193 -4.97 -6.33 -6.68
N VAL A 194 -4.22 -5.24 -6.46
CA VAL A 194 -3.20 -4.77 -7.44
C VAL A 194 -1.78 -4.83 -6.90
N PHE A 195 -1.61 -4.80 -5.58
CA PHE A 195 -0.29 -4.81 -4.95
C PHE A 195 -0.36 -5.40 -3.55
N LYS A 196 0.70 -6.13 -3.16
CA LYS A 196 0.88 -6.65 -1.80
C LYS A 196 2.27 -6.37 -1.27
N PHE A 197 2.39 -6.16 0.04
CA PHE A 197 3.65 -6.13 0.76
C PHE A 197 3.47 -6.72 2.16
N GLY A 198 4.56 -7.14 2.77
CA GLY A 198 4.55 -7.68 4.13
C GLY A 198 5.62 -7.06 4.99
N PHE A 199 5.44 -7.12 6.30
CA PHE A 199 6.45 -6.71 7.28
C PHE A 199 6.27 -7.46 8.59
N THR A 200 7.36 -7.57 9.35
CA THR A 200 7.35 -8.16 10.68
C THR A 200 7.41 -7.07 11.74
N LEU A 201 6.44 -7.09 12.66
CA LEU A 201 6.44 -6.18 13.81
C LEU A 201 7.67 -6.43 14.68
N ASN A 202 8.32 -5.37 15.13
CA ASN A 202 9.44 -5.45 16.04
C ASN A 202 9.02 -6.09 17.38
N ALA A 203 10.00 -6.54 18.16
CA ALA A 203 9.75 -7.18 19.45
C ALA A 203 9.34 -6.19 20.56
N ASP A 204 9.22 -4.89 20.25
CA ASP A 204 8.81 -3.88 21.21
C ASP A 204 7.33 -4.06 21.56
N SER A 205 7.06 -4.32 22.83
CA SER A 205 5.70 -4.48 23.37
C SER A 205 4.95 -3.18 23.60
N THR A 206 5.56 -2.03 23.29
CA THR A 206 4.92 -0.72 23.39
C THR A 206 3.70 -0.65 22.48
N ALA A 207 2.54 -0.34 23.07
CA ALA A 207 1.30 -0.19 22.32
C ALA A 207 1.44 0.96 21.31
N ARG A 208 1.14 0.68 20.04
CA ARG A 208 1.11 1.68 18.96
C ARG A 208 0.16 1.28 17.85
N THR A 209 -0.30 2.25 17.08
CA THR A 209 -1.07 2.00 15.86
C THR A 209 -0.25 2.42 14.65
N LEU A 210 -0.02 1.48 13.73
CA LEU A 210 0.53 1.77 12.41
C LEU A 210 -0.64 2.14 11.50
N GLY A 211 -0.56 3.29 10.82
CA GLY A 211 -1.52 3.67 9.79
C GLY A 211 -0.97 3.37 8.40
N ILE A 212 -1.74 2.68 7.57
CA ILE A 212 -1.40 2.32 6.20
C ILE A 212 -2.30 3.15 5.27
N ASP A 213 -1.70 3.96 4.40
CA ASP A 213 -2.44 4.87 3.53
C ASP A 213 -1.66 5.19 2.25
N THR A 214 -2.29 5.89 1.29
CA THR A 214 -1.62 6.65 0.25
C THR A 214 -2.03 8.12 0.39
N PRO A 215 -1.11 9.04 0.70
CA PRO A 215 -1.41 10.47 0.66
C PRO A 215 -1.77 10.89 -0.75
N VAL A 216 -2.62 11.92 -0.90
CA VAL A 216 -3.01 12.48 -2.20
C VAL A 216 -1.83 12.80 -3.11
N ALA A 217 -0.78 13.39 -2.56
CA ALA A 217 0.44 13.73 -3.32
C ALA A 217 1.24 12.48 -3.77
N GLY A 218 0.93 11.31 -3.22
CA GLY A 218 1.49 10.02 -3.59
C GLY A 218 0.73 9.32 -4.71
N LEU A 219 -0.47 9.79 -5.07
CA LEU A 219 -1.20 9.33 -6.25
C LEU A 219 -0.61 9.95 -7.52
N GLY A 220 -0.50 9.14 -8.57
CA GLY A 220 -0.05 9.59 -9.88
C GLY A 220 -0.99 10.62 -10.47
N LYS A 221 -0.41 11.67 -11.06
CA LYS A 221 -1.13 12.68 -11.85
C LYS A 221 -0.94 12.47 -13.33
N GLU A 222 -1.96 12.76 -14.13
CA GLU A 222 -1.84 12.70 -15.59
C GLU A 222 -0.97 13.88 -16.04
N THR A 223 0.06 13.60 -16.82
CA THR A 223 1.01 14.61 -17.29
C THR A 223 0.85 14.89 -18.77
N SER A 224 0.03 14.10 -19.48
CA SER A 224 -0.31 14.31 -20.87
C SER A 224 -1.42 15.33 -21.02
N SER A 225 -1.19 16.38 -21.81
CA SER A 225 -2.24 17.33 -22.20
C SER A 225 -3.23 16.73 -23.19
N THR A 226 -2.87 15.64 -23.88
CA THR A 226 -3.67 15.02 -24.95
C THR A 226 -4.94 14.34 -24.42
N THR A 227 -4.98 13.95 -23.15
CA THR A 227 -6.12 13.27 -22.54
C THR A 227 -7.21 14.23 -22.05
N GLY A 228 -6.91 15.54 -21.97
CA GLY A 228 -7.80 16.53 -21.34
C GLY A 228 -7.81 16.50 -19.81
N HIS A 229 -7.03 15.59 -19.19
CA HIS A 229 -7.01 15.38 -17.73
C HIS A 229 -5.71 15.87 -17.07
N LEU A 230 -5.03 16.86 -17.69
CA LEU A 230 -3.70 17.30 -17.24
C LEU A 230 -3.72 17.77 -15.77
N GLY A 231 -2.92 17.10 -14.94
CA GLY A 231 -2.75 17.41 -13.52
C GLY A 231 -3.74 16.72 -12.58
N GLU A 232 -4.74 16.00 -13.11
CA GLU A 232 -5.74 15.28 -12.30
C GLU A 232 -5.16 13.99 -11.72
N LEU A 233 -5.60 13.65 -10.50
CA LEU A 233 -5.32 12.35 -9.88
C LEU A 233 -6.18 11.31 -10.57
N TYR A 234 -5.59 10.23 -11.07
CA TYR A 234 -6.36 9.33 -11.90
C TYR A 234 -6.06 7.85 -11.65
N ALA A 235 -7.13 7.07 -11.67
CA ALA A 235 -7.12 5.69 -12.12
C ALA A 235 -7.74 5.68 -13.51
N SER A 236 -7.14 4.96 -14.45
CA SER A 236 -7.76 4.76 -15.75
C SER A 236 -8.39 3.38 -15.84
N TRP A 237 -9.52 3.29 -16.53
CA TRP A 237 -10.32 2.09 -16.71
C TRP A 237 -10.55 1.87 -18.20
N PHE A 238 -10.41 0.63 -18.67
CA PHE A 238 -10.85 0.28 -20.02
C PHE A 238 -12.38 0.34 -20.07
N THR A 239 -12.96 0.76 -21.19
CA THR A 239 -14.43 0.90 -21.33
C THR A 239 -15.07 -0.23 -22.15
N SER A 240 -14.25 -1.08 -22.80
CA SER A 240 -14.74 -2.20 -23.60
C SER A 240 -13.69 -3.30 -23.76
N SER A 241 -14.13 -4.48 -24.19
CA SER A 241 -13.26 -5.62 -24.51
C SER A 241 -12.38 -5.41 -25.75
N GLN A 242 -12.67 -4.40 -26.58
CA GLN A 242 -11.88 -4.01 -27.74
C GLN A 242 -11.11 -2.71 -27.51
N ALA A 243 -11.11 -2.19 -26.28
CA ALA A 243 -10.47 -0.91 -25.97
C ALA A 243 -8.98 -0.98 -26.31
N ALA A 244 -8.56 -0.09 -27.23
CA ALA A 244 -7.15 0.23 -27.42
C ALA A 244 -6.67 1.08 -26.23
N GLN A 245 -5.35 1.24 -26.09
CA GLN A 245 -4.79 2.04 -24.99
C GLN A 245 -5.28 3.50 -24.96
N GLY A 246 -5.78 4.05 -26.08
CA GLY A 246 -6.31 5.41 -26.15
C GLY A 246 -7.76 5.58 -25.70
N THR A 247 -8.52 4.50 -25.47
CA THR A 247 -9.93 4.57 -25.07
C THR A 247 -10.08 4.16 -23.62
N ARG A 248 -9.86 5.12 -22.72
CA ARG A 248 -9.90 4.92 -21.28
C ARG A 248 -10.82 5.93 -20.63
N PHE A 249 -11.56 5.49 -19.63
CA PHE A 249 -12.24 6.36 -18.69
C PHE A 249 -11.24 6.73 -17.58
N TYR A 250 -11.16 8.00 -17.21
CA TYR A 250 -10.33 8.47 -16.11
C TYR A 250 -11.24 8.82 -14.94
N GLY A 251 -11.07 8.10 -13.83
CA GLY A 251 -11.82 8.30 -12.60
C GLY A 251 -10.97 8.99 -11.54
N SER A 252 -11.61 9.87 -10.77
CA SER A 252 -11.03 10.41 -9.55
C SER A 252 -10.75 9.29 -8.54
N VAL A 253 -9.68 9.42 -7.75
CA VAL A 253 -9.25 8.38 -6.80
C VAL A 253 -9.36 8.87 -5.35
N GLY A 254 -10.18 8.19 -4.55
CA GLY A 254 -10.20 8.29 -3.10
C GLY A 254 -9.34 7.20 -2.47
N THR A 255 -8.88 7.42 -1.23
CA THR A 255 -8.11 6.42 -0.47
C THR A 255 -8.84 6.00 0.79
N GLU A 256 -8.80 4.71 1.09
CA GLU A 256 -9.30 4.14 2.35
C GLU A 256 -8.14 3.48 3.08
N ALA A 257 -7.74 4.10 4.19
CA ALA A 257 -6.62 3.65 4.99
C ALA A 257 -6.94 2.37 5.79
N ALA A 258 -5.90 1.61 6.14
CA ALA A 258 -5.96 0.50 7.09
C ALA A 258 -5.10 0.77 8.32
N SER A 259 -5.25 -0.02 9.37
CA SER A 259 -4.48 0.12 10.60
C SER A 259 -4.06 -1.21 11.22
N VAL A 260 -2.91 -1.23 11.86
CA VAL A 260 -2.44 -2.35 12.68
C VAL A 260 -2.21 -1.84 14.08
N ASN A 261 -2.97 -2.37 15.05
CA ASN A 261 -2.82 -2.03 16.46
C ASN A 261 -1.91 -3.05 17.11
N VAL A 262 -0.70 -2.63 17.48
CA VAL A 262 0.24 -3.44 18.26
C VAL A 262 -0.24 -3.44 19.70
N VAL A 263 -0.69 -4.59 20.19
CA VAL A 263 -1.13 -4.76 21.58
C VAL A 263 -0.03 -5.44 22.40
N PRO A 264 0.21 -5.02 23.66
CA PRO A 264 1.22 -5.65 24.50
C PRO A 264 0.96 -7.15 24.66
N ALA A 265 2.03 -7.95 24.68
CA ALA A 265 1.91 -9.37 24.93
C ALA A 265 1.20 -9.61 26.28
N PRO A 266 0.23 -10.54 26.39
CA PRO A 266 -0.53 -10.77 27.61
C PRO A 266 0.33 -10.99 28.86
N GLY A 267 1.51 -11.61 28.69
CA GLY A 267 2.48 -11.82 29.77
C GLY A 267 3.02 -10.52 30.39
N ALA A 268 3.12 -9.43 29.61
CA ALA A 268 3.55 -8.13 30.13
C ALA A 268 2.53 -7.56 31.13
N LEU A 269 1.23 -7.76 30.88
CA LEU A 269 0.17 -7.35 31.82
C LEU A 269 0.15 -8.23 33.08
N ALA A 270 0.39 -9.54 32.93
CA ALA A 270 0.47 -10.46 34.06
C ALA A 270 1.62 -10.12 35.01
N LEU A 271 2.79 -9.72 34.49
CA LEU A 271 3.93 -9.29 35.32
C LEU A 271 3.64 -8.02 36.11
N VAL A 272 2.91 -7.05 35.55
CA VAL A 272 2.48 -5.86 36.28
C VAL A 272 1.49 -6.22 37.40
N GLY A 273 0.54 -7.11 37.13
CA GLY A 273 -0.42 -7.61 38.13
C GLY A 273 0.27 -8.37 39.27
N LEU A 274 1.17 -9.30 38.94
CA LEU A 274 1.93 -10.08 39.92
C LEU A 274 2.91 -9.21 40.73
N GLY A 275 3.58 -8.25 40.08
CA GLY A 275 4.43 -7.27 40.77
C GLY A 275 3.64 -6.44 41.79
N GLY A 276 2.42 -6.04 41.44
CA GLY A 276 1.48 -5.39 42.36
C GLY A 276 1.13 -6.27 43.57
N LEU A 277 0.85 -7.56 43.33
CA LEU A 277 0.55 -8.53 44.40
C LEU A 277 1.74 -8.74 45.35
N VAL A 278 2.97 -8.84 44.83
CA VAL A 278 4.17 -8.96 45.68
C VAL A 278 4.40 -7.70 46.52
N ALA A 279 4.18 -6.51 45.94
CA ALA A 279 4.32 -5.25 46.66
C ALA A 279 3.28 -5.10 47.80
N THR A 280 2.06 -5.59 47.61
CA THR A 280 1.02 -5.57 48.67
C THR A 280 1.29 -6.58 49.78
N ARG A 281 1.91 -7.74 49.49
CA ARG A 281 2.22 -8.76 50.50
C ARG A 281 3.33 -8.35 51.48
N ARG A 282 4.23 -7.43 51.10
CA ARG A 282 5.34 -6.97 51.95
C ARG A 282 4.94 -5.90 52.99
N ARG A 283 3.66 -5.53 53.08
CA ARG A 283 3.13 -4.56 54.06
C ARG A 283 2.35 -5.19 55.22
N ARG A 284 2.53 -6.49 55.48
CA ARG A 284 2.03 -7.12 56.70
C ARG A 284 3.18 -7.49 57.61
#